data_AF-E2S5N6-F1
#
_entry.id   AF-E2S5N6-F1
#
_cell.length_a   1.000
_cell.length_b   1.000
_cell.length_c   1.000
_cell.angle_alpha   90.00
_cell.angle_beta   90.00
_cell.angle_gamma   90.00
#
_symmetry.space_group_name_H-M   'P 1'
#
loop_
_entity.id
_entity.type
_entity.pdbx_description
1 polymer ?
#
loop_
_entity_poly.entity_id
_entity_poly.type
_entity_poly.pdbx_seq_one_letter_code
_entity_poly.pdbx_strand_id
1 'polypeptide(L)'
;MRITETAIPGLLIIDLDMHGDNRGWFKENWQREKFTGLAPELASFQPVQNNISFNHAGATRGLHAEPWDKLVSVAQGKIFGAWCDLREGSESFGEVVTHEVGPETAVFVPRGVANGFQALEETSYCYLVNEHWSAEARYAAVNLNIVDWPLEPTEISEKDKQHPDLAEVSPMPARRILVTGANGQLGRALKRLLADAELCTHADFDITDPPERNWKQYSAIINCAAYNDVNGAENDRAAAWAVNAEAPARLARIAAENQLTLVHVSSDYIFDGTNEVHTEEELPSPLSAYGASKAAGDTAAQTAPQHYVIRTSWVFGDGENFMSTMRRLANKGVEPKVIHDQRGRPTFAEDLAKGIVHLLNSDADYGVYNLSNSGDTVGRDEIAMAVFIGLGHDPAEVTPVSTEQYREIAGPEAPRPKESTLALDKIEATGFKPQNWRAALALYLALYPED
;
A
#
# COMPACT_ATOMS: atom_id res chain seq x y z
N MET A 1 5.20 29.57 -11.92
CA MET A 1 5.48 28.25 -12.53
C MET A 1 4.27 27.74 -13.30
N ARG A 2 4.49 27.01 -14.40
CA ARG A 2 3.44 26.35 -15.20
C ARG A 2 3.84 24.90 -15.48
N ILE A 3 2.88 23.99 -15.43
CA ILE A 3 3.07 22.58 -15.81
C ILE A 3 2.41 22.32 -17.17
N THR A 4 3.10 21.53 -17.99
CA THR A 4 2.59 20.96 -19.24
C THR A 4 2.74 19.44 -19.17
N GLU A 5 1.62 18.73 -19.22
CA GLU A 5 1.59 17.27 -19.40
C GLU A 5 2.03 16.89 -20.82
N THR A 6 2.53 15.67 -20.97
CA THR A 6 3.03 15.15 -22.24
C THR A 6 2.26 13.90 -22.68
N ALA A 7 2.63 13.35 -23.83
CA ALA A 7 2.07 12.07 -24.31
C ALA A 7 2.46 10.87 -23.42
N ILE A 8 3.48 11.01 -22.56
CA ILE A 8 3.89 9.99 -21.60
C ILE A 8 3.27 10.31 -20.24
N PRO A 9 2.37 9.48 -19.68
CA PRO A 9 1.73 9.74 -18.39
C PRO A 9 2.74 9.94 -17.26
N GLY A 10 2.59 11.04 -16.52
CA GLY A 10 3.44 11.45 -15.41
C GLY A 10 4.76 12.15 -15.82
N LEU A 11 5.11 12.21 -17.10
CA LEU A 11 6.23 13.03 -17.57
C LEU A 11 5.75 14.48 -17.71
N LEU A 12 6.35 15.38 -16.93
CA LEU A 12 5.90 16.77 -16.83
C LEU A 12 7.00 17.74 -17.28
N ILE A 13 6.64 18.71 -18.11
CA ILE A 13 7.50 19.87 -18.42
C ILE A 13 7.06 21.03 -17.53
N ILE A 14 8.03 21.64 -16.84
CA ILE A 14 7.79 22.64 -15.80
C ILE A 14 8.51 23.94 -16.19
N ASP A 15 7.75 24.98 -16.48
CA ASP A 15 8.27 26.34 -16.64
C ASP A 15 8.54 26.93 -15.26
N LEU A 16 9.81 27.17 -14.96
CA LEU A 16 10.28 27.73 -13.70
C LEU A 16 10.17 29.25 -13.68
N ASP A 17 9.91 29.81 -12.51
CA ASP A 17 10.00 31.25 -12.33
C ASP A 17 11.48 31.66 -12.26
N MET A 18 11.95 32.35 -13.30
CA MET A 18 13.32 32.83 -13.41
C MET A 18 13.37 34.35 -13.24
N HIS A 19 14.22 34.82 -12.32
CA HIS A 19 14.36 36.23 -12.01
C HIS A 19 15.75 36.73 -12.45
N GLY A 20 15.78 37.55 -13.50
CA GLY A 20 17.01 38.18 -14.01
C GLY A 20 17.28 39.55 -13.41
N ASP A 21 18.54 39.86 -13.15
CA ASP A 21 19.04 41.20 -12.85
C ASP A 21 20.42 41.45 -13.51
N ASN A 22 21.07 42.55 -13.17
CA ASN A 22 22.38 42.90 -13.74
C ASN A 22 23.55 41.98 -13.32
N ARG A 23 23.31 41.02 -12.41
CA ARG A 23 24.28 40.02 -11.95
C ARG A 23 24.08 38.64 -12.60
N GLY A 24 23.02 38.46 -13.38
CA GLY A 24 22.65 37.19 -14.00
C GLY A 24 21.18 36.85 -13.74
N TRP A 25 20.89 35.58 -13.48
CA TRP A 25 19.55 35.13 -13.13
C TRP A 25 19.56 34.21 -11.92
N PHE A 26 18.43 34.18 -11.21
CA PHE A 26 18.16 33.30 -10.08
C PHE A 26 16.92 32.46 -10.37
N LYS A 27 16.96 31.19 -9.98
CA LYS A 27 15.80 30.29 -10.00
C LYS A 27 15.81 29.39 -8.77
N GLU A 28 14.63 29.02 -8.30
CA GLU A 28 14.47 27.91 -7.38
C GLU A 28 14.35 26.62 -8.20
N ASN A 29 15.42 25.83 -8.21
CA ASN A 29 15.42 24.60 -9.00
C ASN A 29 14.48 23.52 -8.44
N TRP A 30 14.28 23.54 -7.12
CA TRP A 30 13.30 22.75 -6.40
C TRP A 30 12.94 23.46 -5.11
N GLN A 31 11.65 23.60 -4.83
CA GLN A 31 11.12 24.06 -3.55
C GLN A 31 9.87 23.23 -3.28
N ARG A 32 9.89 22.42 -2.22
CA ARG A 32 8.87 21.40 -1.96
C ARG A 32 7.45 21.99 -1.94
N GLU A 33 7.20 22.99 -1.11
CA GLU A 33 5.89 23.63 -0.94
C GLU A 33 5.33 24.22 -2.25
N LYS A 34 6.17 24.80 -3.09
CA LYS A 34 5.78 25.38 -4.39
C LYS A 34 5.48 24.31 -5.44
N PHE A 35 6.18 23.17 -5.39
CA PHE A 35 6.02 22.11 -6.38
C PHE A 35 4.91 21.11 -6.02
N THR A 36 4.72 20.79 -4.73
CA THR A 36 3.77 19.75 -4.29
C THR A 36 2.32 20.10 -4.60
N GLY A 37 1.98 21.38 -4.75
CA GLY A 37 0.63 21.82 -5.11
C GLY A 37 0.34 21.82 -6.62
N LEU A 38 1.33 21.50 -7.47
CA LEU A 38 1.20 21.64 -8.92
C LEU A 38 0.76 20.36 -9.62
N ALA A 39 1.19 19.19 -9.14
CA ALA A 39 0.83 17.88 -9.69
C ALA A 39 1.00 16.77 -8.64
N PRO A 40 0.21 15.68 -8.69
CA PRO A 40 0.32 14.55 -7.75
C PRO A 40 1.72 13.92 -7.70
N GLU A 41 2.38 13.78 -8.85
CA GLU A 41 3.72 13.19 -8.97
C GLU A 41 4.76 13.99 -8.17
N LEU A 42 4.66 15.32 -8.22
CA LEU A 42 5.53 16.24 -7.49
C LEU A 42 5.22 16.26 -5.99
N ALA A 43 3.98 15.97 -5.58
CA ALA A 43 3.62 15.85 -4.17
C ALA A 43 4.33 14.66 -3.51
N SER A 44 4.42 13.53 -4.23
CA SER A 44 5.12 12.33 -3.79
C SER A 44 6.65 12.42 -3.89
N PHE A 45 7.19 13.32 -4.72
CA PHE A 45 8.62 13.39 -4.95
C PHE A 45 9.39 13.90 -3.73
N GLN A 46 10.31 13.08 -3.20
CA GLN A 46 11.19 13.41 -2.08
C GLN A 46 12.65 13.22 -2.49
N PRO A 47 13.31 14.26 -3.02
CA PRO A 47 14.68 14.12 -3.51
C PRO A 47 15.66 13.86 -2.35
N VAL A 48 16.45 12.79 -2.49
CA VAL A 48 17.49 12.38 -1.51
C VAL A 48 18.90 12.62 -2.02
N GLN A 49 19.05 12.91 -3.31
CA GLN A 49 20.34 13.12 -3.96
C GLN A 49 20.22 14.19 -5.06
N ASN A 50 21.27 15.01 -5.18
CA ASN A 50 21.45 15.97 -6.27
C ASN A 50 22.72 15.62 -7.06
N ASN A 51 22.62 15.69 -8.37
CA ASN A 51 23.68 15.32 -9.29
C ASN A 51 23.90 16.45 -10.30
N ILE A 52 25.17 16.68 -10.66
CA ILE A 52 25.56 17.68 -11.64
C ILE A 52 26.57 17.06 -12.60
N SER A 53 26.43 17.32 -13.89
CA SER A 53 27.42 17.00 -14.91
C SER A 53 27.70 18.21 -15.79
N PHE A 54 28.96 18.37 -16.19
CA PHE A 54 29.37 19.36 -17.18
C PHE A 54 29.58 18.69 -18.54
N ASN A 55 29.06 19.28 -19.60
CA ASN A 55 28.98 18.67 -20.92
C ASN A 55 29.36 19.68 -22.00
N HIS A 56 30.18 19.27 -22.95
CA HIS A 56 30.51 20.06 -24.14
C HIS A 56 29.40 19.94 -25.20
N ALA A 57 29.34 20.90 -26.13
CA ALA A 57 28.40 20.87 -27.23
C ALA A 57 28.50 19.57 -28.06
N GLY A 58 27.36 18.99 -28.41
CA GLY A 58 27.23 17.71 -29.12
C GLY A 58 27.38 16.46 -28.26
N ALA A 59 27.79 16.59 -26.99
CA ALA A 59 27.85 15.43 -26.09
C ALA A 59 26.44 14.87 -25.88
N THR A 60 26.26 13.59 -26.18
CA THR A 60 24.94 12.92 -26.16
C THR A 60 24.98 11.77 -25.16
N ARG A 61 24.07 11.78 -24.19
CA ARG A 61 23.98 10.79 -23.11
C ARG A 61 22.76 9.90 -23.30
N GLY A 62 22.95 8.59 -23.06
CA GLY A 62 21.99 7.53 -23.29
C GLY A 62 20.61 7.71 -22.68
N LEU A 63 19.62 6.99 -23.23
CA LEU A 63 18.24 6.90 -22.76
C LEU A 63 18.12 5.78 -21.72
N HIS A 64 18.11 6.16 -20.44
CA HIS A 64 18.12 5.23 -19.30
C HIS A 64 16.80 5.32 -18.54
N ALA A 65 16.05 4.22 -18.43
CA ALA A 65 14.81 4.15 -17.65
C ALA A 65 15.12 3.74 -16.22
N GLU A 66 15.45 4.70 -15.37
CA GLU A 66 15.89 4.40 -14.02
C GLU A 66 14.73 3.99 -13.08
N PRO A 67 15.00 3.22 -12.00
CA PRO A 67 13.96 2.70 -11.10
C PRO A 67 13.46 3.73 -10.07
N TRP A 68 13.67 5.02 -10.34
CA TRP A 68 13.35 6.15 -9.48
C TRP A 68 12.87 7.34 -10.29
N ASP A 69 12.26 8.30 -9.60
CA ASP A 69 11.84 9.55 -10.21
C ASP A 69 13.01 10.54 -10.25
N LYS A 70 12.97 11.44 -11.23
CA LYS A 70 14.02 12.41 -11.49
C LYS A 70 13.42 13.79 -11.72
N LEU A 71 14.05 14.84 -11.21
CA LEU A 71 13.76 16.21 -11.64
C LEU A 71 14.98 16.76 -12.36
N VAL A 72 14.88 16.88 -13.67
CA VAL A 72 15.94 17.35 -14.58
C VAL A 72 15.85 18.87 -14.73
N SER A 73 16.99 19.55 -14.79
CA SER A 73 17.08 20.98 -15.04
C SER A 73 18.48 21.39 -15.50
N VAL A 74 18.62 22.56 -16.09
CA VAL A 74 19.91 23.07 -16.57
C VAL A 74 20.35 24.27 -15.72
N ALA A 75 21.57 24.24 -15.16
CA ALA A 75 22.11 25.39 -14.41
C ALA A 75 22.77 26.43 -15.33
N GLN A 76 23.22 26.03 -16.51
CA GLN A 76 23.77 26.91 -17.55
C GLN A 76 23.77 26.16 -18.88
N GLY A 77 23.57 26.87 -19.98
CA GLY A 77 23.56 26.30 -21.33
C GLY A 77 22.18 25.82 -21.72
N LYS A 78 22.13 24.86 -22.64
CA LYS A 78 20.89 24.33 -23.20
C LYS A 78 21.08 22.90 -23.66
N ILE A 79 20.08 22.06 -23.41
CA ILE A 79 20.03 20.68 -23.91
C ILE A 79 18.83 20.47 -24.83
N PHE A 80 18.93 19.47 -25.69
CA PHE A 80 17.80 18.78 -26.28
C PHE A 80 17.58 17.50 -25.47
N GLY A 81 16.53 17.48 -24.65
CA GLY A 81 16.13 16.32 -23.86
C GLY A 81 15.21 15.39 -24.65
N ALA A 82 15.35 14.09 -24.40
CA ALA A 82 14.49 13.07 -24.97
C ALA A 82 14.10 12.04 -23.90
N TRP A 83 12.82 11.65 -23.94
CA TRP A 83 12.24 10.71 -22.99
C TRP A 83 11.45 9.63 -23.71
N CYS A 84 11.61 8.37 -23.31
CA CYS A 84 10.90 7.24 -23.90
C CYS A 84 10.26 6.37 -22.83
N ASP A 85 8.97 6.05 -22.95
CA ASP A 85 8.30 5.21 -21.96
C ASP A 85 8.69 3.73 -22.13
N LEU A 86 9.38 3.17 -21.14
CA LEU A 86 9.79 1.76 -21.13
C LEU A 86 9.07 0.95 -20.04
N ARG A 87 7.95 1.45 -19.48
CA ARG A 87 7.20 0.78 -18.42
C ARG A 87 6.40 -0.41 -18.96
N GLU A 88 6.53 -1.55 -18.30
CA GLU A 88 5.77 -2.76 -18.63
C GLU A 88 4.26 -2.50 -18.58
N GLY A 89 3.53 -2.89 -19.62
CA GLY A 89 2.08 -2.75 -19.71
C GLY A 89 1.56 -1.33 -19.93
N SER A 90 2.44 -0.33 -20.11
CA SER A 90 2.03 1.04 -20.40
C SER A 90 1.38 1.17 -21.77
N GLU A 91 0.26 1.90 -21.87
CA GLU A 91 -0.39 2.21 -23.15
C GLU A 91 0.49 3.09 -24.05
N SER A 92 1.38 3.88 -23.47
CA SER A 92 2.35 4.72 -24.18
C SER A 92 3.73 4.06 -24.32
N PHE A 93 3.86 2.74 -24.15
CA PHE A 93 5.15 2.07 -24.29
C PHE A 93 5.80 2.37 -25.64
N GLY A 94 7.05 2.84 -25.62
CA GLY A 94 7.81 3.24 -26.80
C GLY A 94 7.53 4.65 -27.30
N GLU A 95 6.54 5.36 -26.74
CA GLU A 95 6.29 6.78 -27.05
C GLU A 95 7.53 7.61 -26.70
N VAL A 96 7.87 8.57 -27.56
CA VAL A 96 9.03 9.45 -27.40
C VAL A 96 8.57 10.90 -27.31
N VAL A 97 8.96 11.57 -26.23
CA VAL A 97 8.77 13.02 -26.04
C VAL A 97 10.13 13.70 -26.06
N THR A 98 10.25 14.79 -26.81
CA THR A 98 11.48 15.60 -26.85
C THR A 98 11.18 17.05 -26.49
N HIS A 99 12.14 17.72 -25.84
CA HIS A 99 12.01 19.13 -25.50
C HIS A 99 13.38 19.80 -25.37
N GLU A 100 13.49 21.05 -25.82
CA GLU A 100 14.65 21.86 -25.51
C GLU A 100 14.54 22.39 -24.07
N VAL A 101 15.58 22.19 -23.26
CA VAL A 101 15.57 22.58 -21.84
C VAL A 101 16.68 23.59 -21.61
N GLY A 102 16.29 24.83 -21.32
CA GLY A 102 17.15 25.90 -20.83
C GLY A 102 17.06 26.06 -19.31
N PRO A 103 17.72 27.08 -18.73
CA PRO A 103 17.64 27.34 -17.30
C PRO A 103 16.23 27.65 -16.78
N GLU A 104 15.33 28.12 -17.63
CA GLU A 104 13.94 28.40 -17.33
C GLU A 104 13.04 27.14 -17.25
N THR A 105 13.55 25.97 -17.63
CA THR A 105 12.74 24.75 -17.72
C THR A 105 13.30 23.65 -16.80
N ALA A 106 12.39 22.94 -16.13
CA ALA A 106 12.66 21.66 -15.50
C ALA A 106 11.76 20.57 -16.10
N VAL A 107 12.17 19.32 -15.98
CA VAL A 107 11.38 18.17 -16.45
C VAL A 107 11.31 17.12 -15.35
N PHE A 108 10.09 16.74 -14.97
CA PHE A 108 9.86 15.64 -14.05
C PHE A 108 9.79 14.31 -14.82
N VAL A 109 10.82 13.53 -14.55
CA VAL A 109 11.22 12.14 -14.82
C VAL A 109 10.52 10.99 -14.10
N PRO A 110 9.33 10.48 -14.42
CA PRO A 110 8.78 9.36 -13.64
C PRO A 110 9.59 8.08 -13.83
N ARG A 111 9.63 7.23 -12.80
CA ARG A 111 10.26 5.91 -12.83
C ARG A 111 9.89 5.14 -14.10
N GLY A 112 10.90 4.54 -14.73
CA GLY A 112 10.72 3.68 -15.90
C GLY A 112 10.57 4.42 -17.22
N VAL A 113 10.53 5.77 -17.21
CA VAL A 113 10.68 6.58 -18.42
C VAL A 113 12.17 6.82 -18.65
N ALA A 114 12.65 6.37 -19.81
CA ALA A 114 14.04 6.51 -20.21
C ALA A 114 14.37 7.97 -20.43
N ASN A 115 15.42 8.48 -19.78
CA ASN A 115 15.86 9.87 -19.89
C ASN A 115 17.22 9.95 -20.59
N GLY A 116 17.32 10.75 -21.65
CA GLY A 116 18.54 11.04 -22.39
C GLY A 116 18.59 12.50 -22.82
N PHE A 117 19.77 12.99 -23.20
CA PHE A 117 19.89 14.36 -23.72
C PHE A 117 21.13 14.55 -24.60
N GLN A 118 21.09 15.58 -25.44
CA GLN A 118 22.23 16.13 -26.14
C GLN A 118 22.47 17.58 -25.70
N ALA A 119 23.70 17.90 -25.31
CA ALA A 119 24.08 19.27 -25.00
C ALA A 119 24.18 20.09 -26.31
N LEU A 120 23.40 21.16 -26.43
CA LEU A 120 23.40 22.02 -27.63
C LEU A 120 24.56 23.04 -27.58
N GLU A 121 25.02 23.35 -26.38
CA GLU A 121 26.15 24.20 -26.07
C GLU A 121 26.82 23.73 -24.77
N GLU A 122 27.86 24.41 -24.28
CA GLU A 122 28.47 24.07 -22.99
C GLU A 122 27.44 24.16 -21.85
N THR A 123 27.16 23.02 -21.23
CA THR A 123 25.98 22.86 -20.37
C THR A 123 26.31 22.21 -19.04
N SER A 124 25.84 22.84 -17.96
CA SER A 124 25.76 22.24 -16.63
C SER A 124 24.38 21.61 -16.43
N TYR A 125 24.30 20.29 -16.58
CA TYR A 125 23.08 19.50 -16.41
C TYR A 125 22.93 19.07 -14.96
N CYS A 126 21.80 19.40 -14.34
CA CYS A 126 21.50 19.11 -12.95
C CYS A 126 20.28 18.20 -12.85
N TYR A 127 20.29 17.25 -11.92
CA TYR A 127 19.10 16.47 -11.63
C TYR A 127 19.01 16.03 -10.18
N LEU A 128 17.79 16.02 -9.66
CA LEU A 128 17.44 15.44 -8.38
C LEU A 128 16.86 14.04 -8.58
N VAL A 129 17.07 13.13 -7.63
CA VAL A 129 16.43 11.80 -7.60
C VAL A 129 15.91 11.48 -6.21
N ASN A 130 14.84 10.69 -6.13
CA ASN A 130 14.24 10.23 -4.86
C ASN A 130 14.77 8.88 -4.37
N GLU A 131 15.82 8.35 -5.00
CA GLU A 131 16.51 7.12 -4.61
C GLU A 131 18.03 7.27 -4.70
N HIS A 132 18.75 6.56 -3.83
CA HIS A 132 20.20 6.54 -3.87
C HIS A 132 20.71 5.79 -5.11
N TRP A 133 21.64 6.41 -5.83
CA TRP A 133 22.33 5.75 -6.94
C TRP A 133 23.21 4.60 -6.43
N SER A 134 23.27 3.51 -7.19
CA SER A 134 24.19 2.39 -6.95
C SER A 134 24.81 1.95 -8.27
N ALA A 135 26.11 1.67 -8.24
CA ALA A 135 26.85 1.12 -9.39
C ALA A 135 26.33 -0.25 -9.84
N GLU A 136 25.65 -0.97 -8.95
CA GLU A 136 25.10 -2.30 -9.21
C GLU A 136 23.68 -2.25 -9.78
N ALA A 137 23.05 -1.06 -9.80
CA ALA A 137 21.70 -0.89 -10.33
C ALA A 137 21.69 -1.20 -11.83
N ARG A 138 20.91 -2.22 -12.21
CA ARG A 138 20.56 -2.50 -13.60
C ARG A 138 19.18 -1.97 -13.87
N TYR A 139 19.04 -1.26 -14.98
CA TYR A 139 17.79 -0.66 -15.40
C TYR A 139 17.67 -0.72 -16.91
N ALA A 140 16.42 -0.68 -17.40
CA ALA A 140 16.13 -0.72 -18.82
C ALA A 140 16.76 0.49 -19.52
N ALA A 141 17.22 0.29 -20.74
CA ALA A 141 17.77 1.35 -21.56
C ALA A 141 17.48 1.03 -23.03
N VAL A 142 17.37 2.06 -23.84
CA VAL A 142 17.07 1.95 -25.26
C VAL A 142 18.12 2.69 -26.07
N ASN A 143 18.35 2.23 -27.30
CA ASN A 143 19.28 2.84 -28.22
C ASN A 143 18.90 4.29 -28.55
N LEU A 144 19.92 5.12 -28.79
CA LEU A 144 19.76 6.53 -29.14
C LEU A 144 19.15 6.75 -30.53
N ASN A 145 19.09 5.71 -31.38
CA ASN A 145 18.54 5.76 -32.73
C ASN A 145 17.04 6.04 -32.82
N ILE A 146 16.31 6.00 -31.70
CA ILE A 146 14.88 6.32 -31.65
C ILE A 146 14.59 7.83 -31.61
N VAL A 147 15.64 8.66 -31.58
CA VAL A 147 15.54 10.12 -31.48
C VAL A 147 16.30 10.78 -32.63
N ASP A 148 15.65 11.74 -33.28
CA ASP A 148 16.27 12.62 -34.27
C ASP A 148 17.07 13.72 -33.55
N TRP A 149 18.34 13.44 -33.23
CA TRP A 149 19.21 14.39 -32.51
C TRP A 149 19.57 15.62 -33.38
N PRO A 150 19.49 16.84 -32.83
CA PRO A 150 19.65 18.07 -33.62
C PRO A 150 21.10 18.35 -34.06
N LEU A 151 22.10 17.82 -33.36
CA LEU A 151 23.50 17.89 -33.72
C LEU A 151 24.07 16.50 -34.02
N GLU A 152 25.11 16.44 -34.85
CA GLU A 152 25.93 15.23 -34.97
C GLU A 152 26.59 14.94 -33.61
N PRO A 153 26.34 13.77 -33.00
CA PRO A 153 26.89 13.46 -31.67
C PRO A 153 28.42 13.47 -31.68
N THR A 154 29.02 14.31 -30.83
CA THR A 154 30.48 14.43 -30.73
C THR A 154 31.08 13.39 -29.80
N GLU A 155 30.33 12.96 -28.78
CA GLU A 155 30.74 11.98 -27.78
C GLU A 155 29.51 11.16 -27.33
N ILE A 156 29.63 9.83 -27.38
CA ILE A 156 28.64 8.85 -26.88
C ILE A 156 29.43 7.74 -26.19
N SER A 157 29.00 7.35 -24.98
CA SER A 157 29.67 6.26 -24.26
C SER A 157 29.53 4.91 -24.97
N GLU A 158 30.55 4.05 -24.87
CA GLU A 158 30.49 2.70 -25.45
C GLU A 158 29.30 1.88 -24.92
N LYS A 159 28.91 2.11 -23.67
CA LYS A 159 27.71 1.49 -23.08
C LYS A 159 26.45 1.90 -23.82
N ASP A 160 26.26 3.20 -24.07
CA ASP A 160 25.06 3.73 -24.72
C ASP A 160 24.94 3.28 -26.18
N LYS A 161 26.07 3.12 -26.88
CA LYS A 161 26.10 2.57 -28.26
C LYS A 161 25.61 1.12 -28.35
N GLN A 162 25.71 0.37 -27.25
CA GLN A 162 25.38 -1.06 -27.18
C GLN A 162 24.00 -1.32 -26.60
N HIS A 163 23.20 -0.29 -26.29
CA HIS A 163 21.84 -0.48 -25.83
C HIS A 163 20.96 -1.09 -26.92
N PRO A 164 19.98 -1.94 -26.53
CA PRO A 164 19.12 -2.63 -27.47
C PRO A 164 18.22 -1.65 -28.23
N ASP A 165 17.84 -2.03 -29.44
CA ASP A 165 16.76 -1.37 -30.16
C ASP A 165 15.45 -1.49 -29.37
N LEU A 166 14.51 -0.56 -29.57
CA LEU A 166 13.25 -0.51 -28.83
C LEU A 166 12.48 -1.84 -28.88
N ALA A 167 12.53 -2.55 -30.01
CA ALA A 167 11.88 -3.86 -30.19
C ALA A 167 12.50 -4.99 -29.34
N GLU A 168 13.71 -4.80 -28.83
CA GLU A 168 14.48 -5.79 -28.05
C GLU A 168 14.61 -5.39 -26.56
N VAL A 169 14.07 -4.22 -26.18
CA VAL A 169 14.09 -3.75 -24.79
C VAL A 169 13.28 -4.69 -23.91
N SER A 170 13.88 -5.12 -22.80
CA SER A 170 13.13 -5.70 -21.69
C SER A 170 12.47 -4.55 -20.89
N PRO A 171 11.14 -4.47 -20.82
CA PRO A 171 10.44 -3.38 -20.13
C PRO A 171 10.82 -3.30 -18.64
N MET A 172 10.69 -2.10 -18.08
CA MET A 172 10.80 -1.89 -16.63
C MET A 172 9.55 -2.47 -15.95
N PRO A 173 9.69 -3.47 -15.06
CA PRO A 173 8.54 -4.08 -14.41
C PRO A 173 7.86 -3.12 -13.44
N ALA A 174 6.57 -3.37 -13.21
CA ALA A 174 5.82 -2.73 -12.14
C ALA A 174 6.44 -3.05 -10.76
N ARG A 175 6.26 -2.15 -9.80
CA ARG A 175 6.62 -2.42 -8.41
C ARG A 175 5.60 -3.41 -7.81
N ARG A 176 6.09 -4.42 -7.09
CA ARG A 176 5.30 -5.49 -6.48
C ARG A 176 4.70 -5.03 -5.14
N ILE A 177 3.69 -5.74 -4.66
CA ILE A 177 3.16 -5.57 -3.30
C ILE A 177 3.68 -6.73 -2.44
N LEU A 178 4.21 -6.44 -1.25
CA LEU A 178 4.56 -7.46 -0.26
C LEU A 178 3.35 -7.72 0.64
N VAL A 179 2.92 -8.96 0.79
CA VAL A 179 1.88 -9.36 1.76
C VAL A 179 2.51 -10.25 2.83
N THR A 180 2.47 -9.83 4.09
CA THR A 180 2.95 -10.64 5.22
C THR A 180 1.77 -11.36 5.89
N GLY A 181 2.04 -12.49 6.54
CA GLY A 181 0.97 -13.31 7.12
C GLY A 181 0.11 -14.00 6.05
N ALA A 182 0.72 -14.34 4.90
CA ALA A 182 0.02 -14.84 3.72
C ALA A 182 -0.78 -16.14 3.93
N ASN A 183 -0.43 -16.93 4.95
CA ASN A 183 -1.15 -18.16 5.29
C ASN A 183 -2.44 -17.93 6.10
N GLY A 184 -2.67 -16.71 6.62
CA GLY A 184 -3.89 -16.34 7.33
C GLY A 184 -5.08 -16.13 6.40
N GLN A 185 -6.28 -16.03 6.97
CA GLN A 185 -7.54 -15.92 6.22
C GLN A 185 -7.53 -14.76 5.21
N LEU A 186 -7.08 -13.58 5.64
CA LEU A 186 -6.95 -12.40 4.77
C LEU A 186 -5.82 -12.55 3.74
N GLY A 187 -4.67 -13.12 4.14
CA GLY A 187 -3.55 -13.35 3.23
C GLY A 187 -3.93 -14.26 2.05
N ARG A 188 -4.71 -15.32 2.31
CA ARG A 188 -5.26 -16.21 1.27
C ARG A 188 -6.26 -15.51 0.37
N ALA A 189 -7.10 -14.63 0.92
CA ALA A 189 -8.02 -13.82 0.11
C ALA A 189 -7.26 -12.84 -0.80
N LEU A 190 -6.26 -12.13 -0.27
CA LEU A 190 -5.41 -11.21 -1.04
C LEU A 190 -4.64 -11.92 -2.16
N LYS A 191 -4.17 -13.15 -1.93
CA LYS A 191 -3.53 -13.98 -2.97
C LYS A 191 -4.39 -14.15 -4.23
N ARG A 192 -5.71 -14.21 -4.08
CA ARG A 192 -6.64 -14.37 -5.21
C ARG A 192 -6.83 -13.07 -6.02
N LEU A 193 -6.60 -11.92 -5.38
CA LEU A 193 -6.80 -10.59 -5.98
C LEU A 193 -5.49 -9.96 -6.49
N LEU A 194 -4.35 -10.34 -5.91
CA LEU A 194 -3.04 -9.77 -6.20
C LEU A 194 -2.10 -10.84 -6.76
N ALA A 195 -2.26 -11.18 -8.04
CA ALA A 195 -1.51 -12.26 -8.68
C ALA A 195 0.02 -12.06 -8.66
N ASP A 196 0.48 -10.81 -8.80
CA ASP A 196 1.90 -10.44 -8.85
C ASP A 196 2.46 -9.99 -7.50
N ALA A 197 1.66 -10.09 -6.42
CA ALA A 197 2.15 -9.80 -5.08
C ALA A 197 3.11 -10.88 -4.59
N GLU A 198 4.12 -10.46 -3.85
CA GLU A 198 4.98 -11.38 -3.12
C GLU A 198 4.32 -11.75 -1.79
N LEU A 199 3.97 -13.02 -1.65
CA LEU A 199 3.27 -13.54 -0.49
C LEU A 199 4.26 -14.20 0.46
N CYS A 200 4.42 -13.63 1.64
CA CYS A 200 5.32 -14.14 2.67
C CYS A 200 4.55 -14.70 3.87
N THR A 201 4.92 -15.92 4.24
CA THR A 201 4.53 -16.51 5.52
C THR A 201 5.49 -16.04 6.62
N HIS A 202 5.23 -16.40 7.87
CA HIS A 202 6.15 -16.10 8.96
C HIS A 202 7.56 -16.69 8.74
N ALA A 203 7.66 -17.83 8.04
CA ALA A 203 8.96 -18.46 7.75
C ALA A 203 9.78 -17.67 6.70
N ASP A 204 9.11 -16.96 5.80
CA ASP A 204 9.75 -16.15 4.75
C ASP A 204 10.03 -14.72 5.20
N PHE A 205 9.18 -14.22 6.11
CA PHE A 205 9.22 -12.86 6.61
C PHE A 205 8.63 -12.79 8.02
N ASP A 206 9.50 -12.88 9.03
CA ASP A 206 9.12 -12.57 10.40
C ASP A 206 9.01 -11.05 10.56
N ILE A 207 7.81 -10.55 10.81
CA ILE A 207 7.60 -9.10 10.99
C ILE A 207 8.27 -8.55 12.25
N THR A 208 8.62 -9.41 13.23
CA THR A 208 9.30 -8.99 14.45
C THR A 208 10.79 -8.77 14.23
N ASP A 209 11.37 -9.46 13.24
CA ASP A 209 12.75 -9.31 12.76
C ASP A 209 12.79 -9.37 11.22
N PRO A 210 12.32 -8.31 10.52
CA PRO A 210 12.21 -8.31 9.07
C PRO A 210 13.56 -8.50 8.37
N PRO A 211 13.70 -9.45 7.42
CA PRO A 211 14.94 -9.63 6.67
C PRO A 211 15.20 -8.44 5.74
N GLU A 212 16.47 -8.19 5.42
CA GLU A 212 16.87 -7.20 4.42
C GLU A 212 16.28 -7.51 3.05
N ARG A 213 15.84 -6.46 2.33
CA ARG A 213 15.23 -6.57 1.00
C ARG A 213 15.58 -5.39 0.12
N ASN A 214 15.53 -5.61 -1.20
CA ASN A 214 15.57 -4.53 -2.18
C ASN A 214 14.19 -3.86 -2.28
N TRP A 215 13.90 -2.94 -1.36
CA TRP A 215 12.62 -2.26 -1.25
C TRP A 215 12.20 -1.48 -2.51
N LYS A 216 13.15 -1.12 -3.38
CA LYS A 216 12.91 -0.42 -4.66
C LYS A 216 12.01 -1.18 -5.63
N GLN A 217 11.90 -2.50 -5.44
CA GLN A 217 11.02 -3.36 -6.24
C GLN A 217 9.58 -3.38 -5.73
N TYR A 218 9.28 -2.73 -4.60
CA TYR A 218 7.96 -2.77 -3.97
C TYR A 218 7.30 -1.40 -3.96
N SER A 219 5.97 -1.39 -4.07
CA SER A 219 5.13 -0.18 -3.94
C SER A 219 4.44 -0.13 -2.59
N ALA A 220 4.12 -1.29 -2.02
CA ALA A 220 3.40 -1.36 -0.75
C ALA A 220 3.76 -2.61 0.08
N ILE A 221 3.49 -2.50 1.38
CA ILE A 221 3.49 -3.61 2.34
C ILE A 221 2.07 -3.75 2.89
N ILE A 222 1.45 -4.91 2.73
CA ILE A 222 0.19 -5.27 3.39
C ILE A 222 0.51 -6.21 4.55
N ASN A 223 0.39 -5.70 5.77
CA ASN A 223 0.62 -6.45 6.99
C ASN A 223 -0.66 -7.15 7.47
N CYS A 224 -0.80 -8.43 7.14
CA CYS A 224 -1.87 -9.30 7.66
C CYS A 224 -1.42 -10.16 8.85
N ALA A 225 -0.15 -10.10 9.24
CA ALA A 225 0.38 -10.87 10.36
C ALA A 225 -0.02 -10.23 11.70
N ALA A 226 -0.49 -11.05 12.63
CA ALA A 226 -0.90 -10.63 13.96
C ALA A 226 -0.85 -11.80 14.94
N TYR A 227 -0.62 -11.50 16.22
CA TYR A 227 -0.95 -12.40 17.31
C TYR A 227 -2.45 -12.27 17.59
N ASN A 228 -3.24 -13.27 17.21
CA ASN A 228 -4.71 -13.21 17.20
C ASN A 228 -5.41 -14.05 18.28
N ASP A 229 -4.66 -14.74 19.14
CA ASP A 229 -5.22 -15.42 20.31
C ASP A 229 -5.53 -14.41 21.43
N VAL A 230 -6.75 -13.90 21.45
CA VAL A 230 -7.17 -12.86 22.41
C VAL A 230 -6.99 -13.31 23.87
N ASN A 231 -7.32 -14.57 24.17
CA ASN A 231 -7.20 -15.11 25.53
C ASN A 231 -5.72 -15.41 25.85
N GLY A 232 -4.97 -15.96 24.89
CA GLY A 232 -3.53 -16.21 25.01
C GLY A 232 -2.72 -14.96 25.31
N ALA A 233 -3.11 -13.81 24.74
CA ALA A 233 -2.44 -12.52 24.95
C ALA A 233 -2.45 -12.04 26.40
N GLU A 234 -3.40 -12.48 27.24
CA GLU A 234 -3.38 -12.14 28.68
C GLU A 234 -2.23 -12.84 29.41
N ASN A 235 -1.83 -14.02 28.94
CA ASN A 235 -0.76 -14.82 29.53
C ASN A 235 0.60 -14.51 28.89
N ASP A 236 0.64 -14.32 27.56
CA ASP A 236 1.86 -13.98 26.82
C ASP A 236 1.77 -12.57 26.22
N ARG A 237 1.75 -11.59 27.12
CA ARG A 237 1.67 -10.16 26.77
C ARG A 237 2.88 -9.71 25.96
N ALA A 238 4.05 -10.29 26.20
CA ALA A 238 5.28 -9.92 25.51
C ALA A 238 5.24 -10.33 24.04
N ALA A 239 4.82 -11.56 23.73
CA ALA A 239 4.67 -12.00 22.35
C ALA A 239 3.57 -11.21 21.62
N ALA A 240 2.43 -10.98 22.28
CA ALA A 240 1.37 -10.14 21.73
C ALA A 240 1.89 -8.73 21.41
N TRP A 241 2.65 -8.10 22.31
CA TRP A 241 3.23 -6.77 22.10
C TRP A 241 4.28 -6.75 20.98
N ALA A 242 5.19 -7.73 20.94
CA ALA A 242 6.22 -7.82 19.90
C ALA A 242 5.61 -7.90 18.50
N VAL A 243 4.58 -8.72 18.32
CA VAL A 243 3.93 -8.95 17.02
C VAL A 243 2.92 -7.85 16.67
N ASN A 244 2.10 -7.41 17.63
CA ASN A 244 1.01 -6.48 17.33
C ASN A 244 1.37 -5.01 17.50
N ALA A 245 2.45 -4.65 18.20
CA ALA A 245 2.84 -3.26 18.45
C ALA A 245 4.21 -2.92 17.87
N GLU A 246 5.26 -3.64 18.27
CA GLU A 246 6.63 -3.31 17.83
C GLU A 246 6.85 -3.61 16.35
N ALA A 247 6.36 -4.75 15.85
CA ALA A 247 6.50 -5.10 14.44
C ALA A 247 5.82 -4.08 13.50
N PRO A 248 4.58 -3.62 13.73
CA PRO A 248 4.01 -2.50 12.96
C PRO A 248 4.85 -1.22 13.01
N ALA A 249 5.46 -0.88 14.14
CA ALA A 249 6.37 0.27 14.22
C ALA A 249 7.61 0.09 13.32
N ARG A 250 8.20 -1.11 13.29
CA ARG A 250 9.32 -1.43 12.39
C ARG A 250 8.90 -1.33 10.92
N LEU A 251 7.74 -1.89 10.57
CA LEU A 251 7.20 -1.82 9.21
C LEU A 251 6.89 -0.37 8.79
N ALA A 252 6.37 0.46 9.70
CA ALA A 252 6.11 1.87 9.43
C ALA A 252 7.39 2.64 9.12
N ARG A 253 8.47 2.37 9.86
CA ARG A 253 9.78 2.94 9.56
C ARG A 253 10.32 2.48 8.20
N ILE A 254 10.26 1.18 7.90
CA ILE A 254 10.67 0.64 6.60
C ILE A 254 9.89 1.32 5.47
N ALA A 255 8.57 1.46 5.63
CA ALA A 255 7.72 2.11 4.65
C ALA A 255 8.08 3.59 4.46
N ALA A 256 8.32 4.32 5.55
CA ALA A 256 8.73 5.73 5.49
C ALA A 256 10.09 5.92 4.81
N GLU A 257 11.08 5.11 5.16
CA GLU A 257 12.45 5.18 4.61
C GLU A 257 12.49 4.85 3.11
N ASN A 258 11.55 4.04 2.61
CA ASN A 258 11.54 3.53 1.24
C ASN A 258 10.34 4.02 0.42
N GLN A 259 9.61 5.04 0.90
CA GLN A 259 8.44 5.62 0.22
C GLN A 259 7.40 4.56 -0.21
N LEU A 260 7.13 3.58 0.67
CA LEU A 260 6.14 2.53 0.45
C LEU A 260 4.81 2.91 1.09
N THR A 261 3.70 2.49 0.50
CA THR A 261 2.42 2.49 1.18
C THR A 261 2.35 1.34 2.20
N LEU A 262 2.05 1.63 3.46
CA LEU A 262 1.82 0.61 4.49
C LEU A 262 0.32 0.39 4.72
N VAL A 263 -0.18 -0.80 4.39
CA VAL A 263 -1.50 -1.26 4.84
C VAL A 263 -1.32 -2.09 6.10
N HIS A 264 -1.95 -1.69 7.20
CA HIS A 264 -1.90 -2.44 8.46
C HIS A 264 -3.30 -2.79 8.95
N VAL A 265 -3.55 -4.08 9.19
CA VAL A 265 -4.85 -4.55 9.68
C VAL A 265 -4.89 -4.46 11.21
N SER A 266 -5.79 -3.64 11.73
CA SER A 266 -6.09 -3.41 13.14
C SER A 266 -7.36 -4.17 13.57
N SER A 267 -7.96 -3.81 14.70
CA SER A 267 -9.12 -4.51 15.27
C SER A 267 -10.10 -3.53 15.91
N ASP A 268 -11.38 -3.91 15.96
CA ASP A 268 -12.41 -3.36 16.85
C ASP A 268 -12.06 -3.42 18.35
N TYR A 269 -11.20 -4.37 18.78
CA TYR A 269 -10.85 -4.54 20.20
C TYR A 269 -9.93 -3.44 20.74
N ILE A 270 -9.61 -2.44 19.93
CA ILE A 270 -8.96 -1.21 20.39
C ILE A 270 -9.93 -0.30 21.17
N PHE A 271 -11.24 -0.57 21.11
CA PHE A 271 -12.27 0.19 21.81
C PHE A 271 -12.81 -0.58 23.03
N ASP A 272 -13.40 0.13 23.98
CA ASP A 272 -14.04 -0.44 25.18
C ASP A 272 -15.48 -0.91 24.95
N GLY A 273 -16.11 -0.51 23.84
CA GLY A 273 -17.50 -0.82 23.54
C GLY A 273 -18.52 -0.04 24.38
N THR A 274 -18.15 1.16 24.85
CA THR A 274 -19.08 2.09 25.51
C THR A 274 -19.99 2.83 24.51
N ASN A 275 -19.51 3.01 23.28
CA ASN A 275 -20.31 3.50 22.15
C ASN A 275 -20.94 2.34 21.40
N GLU A 276 -22.18 2.51 20.91
CA GLU A 276 -22.85 1.48 20.09
C GLU A 276 -22.19 1.30 18.72
N VAL A 277 -21.67 2.39 18.15
CA VAL A 277 -20.97 2.42 16.86
C VAL A 277 -19.70 3.26 17.01
N HIS A 278 -18.55 2.68 16.65
CA HIS A 278 -17.24 3.30 16.76
C HIS A 278 -16.80 3.92 15.43
N THR A 279 -16.30 5.15 15.49
CA THR A 279 -15.80 5.89 14.31
C THR A 279 -14.27 5.86 14.25
N GLU A 280 -13.69 6.28 13.13
CA GLU A 280 -12.24 6.37 12.98
C GLU A 280 -11.59 7.43 13.89
N GLU A 281 -12.35 8.47 14.25
CA GLU A 281 -11.92 9.57 15.14
C GLU A 281 -11.99 9.20 16.63
N GLU A 282 -12.60 8.06 16.98
CA GLU A 282 -12.65 7.60 18.35
C GLU A 282 -11.25 7.22 18.86
N LEU A 283 -10.89 7.72 20.04
CA LEU A 283 -9.62 7.42 20.68
C LEU A 283 -9.62 5.97 21.20
N PRO A 284 -8.53 5.20 21.01
CA PRO A 284 -8.44 3.84 21.54
C PRO A 284 -8.60 3.76 23.07
N SER A 285 -9.43 2.83 23.53
CA SER A 285 -9.72 2.51 24.94
C SER A 285 -9.78 0.98 25.17
N PRO A 286 -8.72 0.21 24.87
CA PRO A 286 -8.78 -1.25 24.86
C PRO A 286 -8.96 -1.86 26.27
N LEU A 287 -9.76 -2.94 26.34
CA LEU A 287 -10.03 -3.66 27.60
C LEU A 287 -9.07 -4.82 27.91
N SER A 288 -8.41 -5.36 26.88
CA SER A 288 -7.57 -6.57 26.98
C SER A 288 -6.14 -6.32 26.51
N ALA A 289 -5.22 -7.22 26.87
CA ALA A 289 -3.84 -7.19 26.40
C ALA A 289 -3.73 -7.26 24.86
N TYR A 290 -4.57 -8.09 24.22
CA TYR A 290 -4.67 -8.12 22.76
C TYR A 290 -5.10 -6.75 22.21
N GLY A 291 -6.20 -6.18 22.73
CA GLY A 291 -6.67 -4.86 22.33
C GLY A 291 -5.62 -3.77 22.51
N ALA A 292 -4.92 -3.77 23.65
CA ALA A 292 -3.86 -2.82 23.95
C ALA A 292 -2.68 -2.93 22.96
N SER A 293 -2.25 -4.15 22.66
CA SER A 293 -1.19 -4.39 21.67
C SER A 293 -1.60 -3.96 20.26
N LYS A 294 -2.86 -4.22 19.84
CA LYS A 294 -3.40 -3.78 18.56
C LYS A 294 -3.54 -2.26 18.47
N ALA A 295 -3.96 -1.59 19.55
CA ALA A 295 -4.07 -0.13 19.60
C ALA A 295 -2.70 0.55 19.46
N ALA A 296 -1.67 -0.03 20.09
CA ALA A 296 -0.29 0.44 19.94
C ALA A 296 0.22 0.24 18.50
N GLY A 297 -0.07 -0.90 17.87
CA GLY A 297 0.24 -1.15 16.45
C GLY A 297 -0.49 -0.23 15.47
N ASP A 298 -1.78 0.00 15.71
CA ASP A 298 -2.63 0.94 14.97
C ASP A 298 -1.98 2.33 14.96
N THR A 299 -1.61 2.84 16.13
CA THR A 299 -0.93 4.13 16.30
C THR A 299 0.44 4.14 15.63
N ALA A 300 1.22 3.07 15.79
CA ALA A 300 2.56 2.99 15.23
C ALA A 300 2.55 2.95 13.69
N ALA A 301 1.60 2.23 13.09
CA ALA A 301 1.44 2.16 11.64
C ALA A 301 1.15 3.52 11.00
N GLN A 302 0.43 4.40 11.71
CA GLN A 302 0.12 5.76 11.24
C GLN A 302 1.35 6.67 11.13
N THR A 303 2.50 6.27 11.70
CA THR A 303 3.76 7.03 11.54
C THR A 303 4.37 6.90 10.14
N ALA A 304 3.93 5.91 9.34
CA ALA A 304 4.27 5.83 7.93
C ALA A 304 3.54 6.96 7.17
N PRO A 305 4.23 7.79 6.36
CA PRO A 305 3.59 8.90 5.65
C PRO A 305 2.47 8.48 4.70
N GLN A 306 2.62 7.32 4.07
CA GLN A 306 1.60 6.71 3.22
C GLN A 306 1.09 5.45 3.92
N HIS A 307 -0.09 5.52 4.52
CA HIS A 307 -0.65 4.38 5.23
C HIS A 307 -2.16 4.22 5.05
N TYR A 308 -2.60 2.98 5.13
CA TYR A 308 -3.99 2.61 5.36
C TYR A 308 -4.05 1.70 6.58
N VAL A 309 -4.53 2.22 7.71
CA VAL A 309 -4.79 1.40 8.90
C VAL A 309 -6.24 0.93 8.84
N ILE A 310 -6.44 -0.37 8.70
CA ILE A 310 -7.75 -0.98 8.48
C ILE A 310 -8.25 -1.61 9.76
N ARG A 311 -9.16 -0.94 10.47
CA ARG A 311 -9.83 -1.49 11.65
C ARG A 311 -10.95 -2.40 11.18
N THR A 312 -10.91 -3.66 11.57
CA THR A 312 -11.90 -4.67 11.17
C THR A 312 -12.38 -5.47 12.37
N SER A 313 -13.43 -6.27 12.20
CA SER A 313 -14.06 -7.05 13.26
C SER A 313 -14.42 -8.45 12.79
N TRP A 314 -14.20 -9.43 13.68
CA TRP A 314 -14.81 -10.76 13.61
C TRP A 314 -14.59 -11.45 12.24
N VAL A 315 -13.33 -11.47 11.81
CA VAL A 315 -12.94 -11.94 10.48
C VAL A 315 -13.16 -13.44 10.29
N PHE A 316 -13.78 -13.82 9.18
CA PHE A 316 -14.00 -15.22 8.77
C PHE A 316 -13.65 -15.43 7.30
N GLY A 317 -13.33 -16.66 6.91
CA GLY A 317 -12.88 -17.01 5.57
C GLY A 317 -12.14 -18.35 5.53
N ASP A 318 -11.18 -18.47 4.62
CA ASP A 318 -10.37 -19.67 4.43
C ASP A 318 -9.42 -19.92 5.62
N GLY A 319 -9.88 -20.72 6.59
CA GLY A 319 -9.14 -21.10 7.80
C GLY A 319 -10.05 -21.36 9.01
N GLU A 320 -9.45 -21.64 10.17
CA GLU A 320 -10.20 -21.76 11.43
C GLU A 320 -10.73 -20.39 11.86
N ASN A 321 -12.03 -20.34 12.16
CA ASN A 321 -12.73 -19.15 12.63
C ASN A 321 -14.01 -19.56 13.38
N PHE A 322 -14.79 -18.58 13.80
CA PHE A 322 -16.04 -18.81 14.53
C PHE A 322 -17.07 -19.58 13.68
N MET A 323 -17.22 -19.26 12.40
CA MET A 323 -18.20 -19.85 11.50
C MET A 323 -17.85 -21.31 11.17
N SER A 324 -16.57 -21.62 10.92
CA SER A 324 -16.13 -23.02 10.76
C SER A 324 -16.30 -23.82 12.05
N THR A 325 -16.09 -23.20 13.21
CA THR A 325 -16.39 -23.85 14.50
C THR A 325 -17.88 -24.16 14.64
N MET A 326 -18.78 -23.20 14.35
CA MET A 326 -20.22 -23.43 14.43
C MET A 326 -20.69 -24.50 13.44
N ARG A 327 -20.16 -24.49 12.21
CA ARG A 327 -20.41 -25.55 11.21
C ARG A 327 -20.04 -26.94 11.75
N ARG A 328 -18.83 -27.08 12.29
CA ARG A 328 -18.34 -28.34 12.85
C ARG A 328 -19.20 -28.84 14.01
N LEU A 329 -19.75 -27.93 14.83
CA LEU A 329 -20.65 -28.30 15.93
C LEU A 329 -22.02 -28.74 15.40
N ALA A 330 -22.60 -28.01 14.44
CA ALA A 330 -23.86 -28.39 13.79
C ALA A 330 -23.78 -29.78 13.14
N ASN A 331 -22.72 -30.02 12.34
CA ASN A 331 -22.49 -31.31 11.67
C ASN A 331 -22.33 -32.48 12.67
N LYS A 332 -21.86 -32.20 13.89
CA LYS A 332 -21.72 -33.20 14.97
C LYS A 332 -22.99 -33.34 15.82
N GLY A 333 -24.05 -32.58 15.54
CA GLY A 333 -25.27 -32.55 16.35
C GLY A 333 -25.04 -32.01 17.76
N VAL A 334 -24.09 -31.09 17.93
CA VAL A 334 -23.82 -30.44 19.22
C VAL A 334 -24.60 -29.14 19.30
N GLU A 335 -25.36 -28.94 20.38
CA GLU A 335 -26.10 -27.72 20.70
C GLU A 335 -25.21 -26.74 21.49
N PRO A 336 -24.65 -25.67 20.86
CA PRO A 336 -23.70 -24.80 21.53
C PRO A 336 -24.39 -23.75 22.41
N LYS A 337 -23.69 -23.35 23.47
CA LYS A 337 -24.01 -22.13 24.25
C LYS A 337 -23.19 -20.97 23.72
N VAL A 338 -23.83 -19.92 23.25
CA VAL A 338 -23.16 -18.81 22.53
C VAL A 338 -23.51 -17.47 23.15
N ILE A 339 -22.50 -16.61 23.29
CA ILE A 339 -22.63 -15.30 23.93
C ILE A 339 -23.53 -14.36 23.10
N HIS A 340 -24.54 -13.75 23.73
CA HIS A 340 -25.47 -12.83 23.06
C HIS A 340 -25.25 -11.34 23.36
N ASP A 341 -24.52 -11.02 24.43
CA ASP A 341 -24.31 -9.64 24.93
C ASP A 341 -22.95 -9.04 24.49
N GLN A 342 -22.34 -9.62 23.46
CA GLN A 342 -21.24 -9.06 22.67
C GLN A 342 -21.72 -8.89 21.24
N ARG A 343 -21.78 -7.65 20.76
CA ARG A 343 -22.45 -7.24 19.54
C ARG A 343 -21.48 -6.57 18.58
N GLY A 344 -21.64 -6.83 17.29
CA GLY A 344 -20.76 -6.31 16.24
C GLY A 344 -21.21 -6.77 14.85
N ARG A 345 -20.28 -6.74 13.88
CA ARG A 345 -20.49 -7.28 12.53
C ARG A 345 -19.35 -8.23 12.15
N PRO A 346 -19.67 -9.44 11.61
CA PRO A 346 -18.65 -10.32 11.09
C PRO A 346 -18.14 -9.83 9.74
N THR A 347 -16.86 -10.05 9.46
CA THR A 347 -16.21 -9.58 8.22
C THR A 347 -15.64 -10.73 7.41
N PHE A 348 -16.11 -10.91 6.19
CA PHE A 348 -15.59 -11.91 5.28
C PHE A 348 -14.24 -11.46 4.74
N ALA A 349 -13.23 -12.30 4.85
CA ALA A 349 -11.85 -12.02 4.45
C ALA A 349 -11.74 -11.61 2.97
N GLU A 350 -12.60 -12.15 2.10
CA GLU A 350 -12.68 -11.76 0.68
C GLU A 350 -13.13 -10.31 0.51
N ASP A 351 -14.11 -9.84 1.29
CA ASP A 351 -14.60 -8.46 1.19
C ASP A 351 -13.63 -7.47 1.86
N LEU A 352 -12.97 -7.90 2.94
CA LEU A 352 -11.87 -7.15 3.54
C LEU A 352 -10.70 -6.97 2.54
N ALA A 353 -10.32 -8.04 1.84
CA ALA A 353 -9.29 -7.99 0.81
C ALA A 353 -9.68 -7.05 -0.35
N LYS A 354 -10.93 -7.12 -0.83
CA LYS A 354 -11.43 -6.20 -1.87
C LYS A 354 -11.38 -4.74 -1.42
N GLY A 355 -11.74 -4.44 -0.17
CA GLY A 355 -11.66 -3.07 0.36
C GLY A 355 -10.23 -2.56 0.46
N ILE A 356 -9.28 -3.41 0.86
CA ILE A 356 -7.84 -3.07 0.84
C ILE A 356 -7.35 -2.76 -0.58
N VAL A 357 -7.67 -3.63 -1.55
CA VAL A 357 -7.28 -3.43 -2.95
C VAL A 357 -7.94 -2.18 -3.54
N HIS A 358 -9.20 -1.91 -3.18
CA HIS A 358 -9.90 -0.66 -3.56
C HIS A 358 -9.15 0.57 -3.08
N LEU A 359 -8.75 0.63 -1.81
CA LEU A 359 -7.98 1.75 -1.26
C LEU A 359 -6.64 1.93 -1.99
N LEU A 360 -5.92 0.83 -2.27
CA LEU A 360 -4.64 0.89 -2.99
C LEU A 360 -4.77 1.36 -4.46
N ASN A 361 -5.94 1.21 -5.06
CA ASN A 361 -6.19 1.51 -6.48
C ASN A 361 -7.06 2.77 -6.67
N SER A 362 -7.38 3.51 -5.61
CA SER A 362 -8.20 4.72 -5.66
C SER A 362 -7.43 5.93 -5.18
N ASP A 363 -7.96 7.13 -5.43
CA ASP A 363 -7.43 8.39 -4.90
C ASP A 363 -7.89 8.64 -3.44
N ALA A 364 -8.16 7.57 -2.68
CA ALA A 364 -8.58 7.69 -1.29
C ALA A 364 -7.44 8.23 -0.42
N ASP A 365 -7.73 9.24 0.40
CA ASP A 365 -6.74 9.83 1.30
C ASP A 365 -6.14 8.76 2.22
N TYR A 366 -4.82 8.78 2.39
CA TYR A 366 -4.14 7.95 3.39
C TYR A 366 -4.70 8.24 4.79
N GLY A 367 -4.80 7.19 5.61
CA GLY A 367 -5.31 7.32 6.98
C GLY A 367 -5.89 6.03 7.55
N VAL A 368 -6.68 6.20 8.60
CA VAL A 368 -7.43 5.12 9.25
C VAL A 368 -8.77 4.91 8.56
N TYR A 369 -9.16 3.66 8.33
CA TYR A 369 -10.45 3.26 7.79
C TYR A 369 -11.04 2.12 8.61
N ASN A 370 -12.29 2.27 9.00
CA ASN A 370 -13.08 1.15 9.49
C ASN A 370 -13.62 0.33 8.30
N LEU A 371 -13.42 -0.97 8.34
CA LEU A 371 -13.86 -1.88 7.29
C LEU A 371 -14.34 -3.22 7.88
N SER A 372 -15.65 -3.37 7.90
CA SER A 372 -16.36 -4.63 8.14
C SER A 372 -17.41 -4.84 7.05
N ASN A 373 -18.06 -6.00 7.01
CA ASN A 373 -19.27 -6.13 6.19
C ASN A 373 -20.38 -5.20 6.71
N SER A 374 -21.29 -4.80 5.83
CA SER A 374 -22.46 -3.98 6.19
C SER A 374 -23.61 -4.82 6.75
N GLY A 375 -24.69 -4.15 7.16
CA GLY A 375 -25.90 -4.78 7.68
C GLY A 375 -26.24 -4.34 9.10
N ASP A 376 -27.13 -5.08 9.73
CA ASP A 376 -27.45 -4.93 11.15
C ASP A 376 -26.30 -5.38 12.05
N THR A 377 -26.27 -4.80 13.24
CA THR A 377 -25.41 -5.24 14.35
C THR A 377 -26.03 -6.45 15.02
N VAL A 378 -25.23 -7.49 15.25
CA VAL A 378 -25.70 -8.77 15.77
C VAL A 378 -24.82 -9.32 16.89
N GLY A 379 -25.44 -10.12 17.76
CA GLY A 379 -24.74 -10.97 18.73
C GLY A 379 -24.03 -12.16 18.08
N ARG A 380 -23.09 -12.78 18.80
CA ARG A 380 -22.41 -14.00 18.31
C ARG A 380 -23.38 -15.18 18.19
N ASP A 381 -24.40 -15.23 19.05
CA ASP A 381 -25.48 -16.21 19.01
C ASP A 381 -26.31 -16.09 17.74
N GLU A 382 -26.67 -14.86 17.32
CA GLU A 382 -27.38 -14.61 16.07
C GLU A 382 -26.57 -15.06 14.84
N ILE A 383 -25.24 -14.86 14.87
CA ILE A 383 -24.34 -15.38 13.84
C ILE A 383 -24.33 -16.91 13.84
N ALA A 384 -24.23 -17.54 15.01
CA ALA A 384 -24.26 -18.99 15.14
C ALA A 384 -25.58 -19.58 14.61
N MET A 385 -26.72 -18.98 14.97
CA MET A 385 -28.03 -19.35 14.44
C MET A 385 -28.08 -19.20 12.92
N ALA A 386 -27.51 -18.13 12.35
CA ALA A 386 -27.44 -17.95 10.91
C ALA A 386 -26.57 -19.03 10.22
N VAL A 387 -25.49 -19.48 10.85
CA VAL A 387 -24.70 -20.63 10.37
C VAL A 387 -25.55 -21.90 10.39
N PHE A 388 -26.24 -22.20 11.50
CA PHE A 388 -27.08 -23.40 11.64
C PHE A 388 -28.20 -23.41 10.58
N ILE A 389 -28.90 -22.29 10.39
CA ILE A 389 -29.92 -22.12 9.33
C ILE A 389 -29.31 -22.38 7.95
N GLY A 390 -28.13 -21.82 7.67
CA GLY A 390 -27.44 -21.98 6.39
C GLY A 390 -27.02 -23.42 6.09
N LEU A 391 -26.92 -24.28 7.11
CA LEU A 391 -26.62 -25.70 7.00
C LEU A 391 -27.88 -26.59 7.04
N GLY A 392 -29.06 -26.01 7.21
CA GLY A 392 -30.33 -26.74 7.32
C GLY A 392 -30.64 -27.28 8.72
N HIS A 393 -29.96 -26.80 9.76
CA HIS A 393 -30.23 -27.13 11.16
C HIS A 393 -31.25 -26.17 11.80
N ASP A 394 -31.86 -26.59 12.92
CA ASP A 394 -32.78 -25.74 13.68
C ASP A 394 -31.99 -24.68 14.47
N PRO A 395 -32.23 -23.36 14.28
CA PRO A 395 -31.55 -22.33 15.07
C PRO A 395 -31.80 -22.45 16.59
N ALA A 396 -32.86 -23.14 17.03
CA ALA A 396 -33.10 -23.40 18.45
C ALA A 396 -32.05 -24.32 19.10
N GLU A 397 -31.21 -25.01 18.31
CA GLU A 397 -30.05 -25.77 18.79
C GLU A 397 -28.95 -24.86 19.35
N VAL A 398 -28.98 -23.55 19.06
CA VAL A 398 -28.07 -22.56 19.64
C VAL A 398 -28.72 -21.94 20.87
N THR A 399 -28.11 -22.11 22.04
CA THR A 399 -28.59 -21.52 23.30
C THR A 399 -27.86 -20.20 23.58
N PRO A 400 -28.55 -19.04 23.57
CA PRO A 400 -27.96 -17.77 23.97
C PRO A 400 -27.59 -17.77 25.46
N VAL A 401 -26.41 -17.27 25.79
CA VAL A 401 -25.96 -17.04 27.18
C VAL A 401 -25.31 -15.67 27.31
N SER A 402 -25.35 -15.06 28.50
CA SER A 402 -24.61 -13.83 28.76
C SER A 402 -23.10 -14.11 28.88
N THR A 403 -22.27 -13.07 28.73
CA THR A 403 -20.81 -13.18 28.95
C THR A 403 -20.48 -13.63 30.39
N GLU A 404 -21.34 -13.32 31.37
CA GLU A 404 -21.20 -13.79 32.75
C GLU A 404 -21.51 -15.28 32.88
N GLN A 405 -22.64 -15.74 32.34
CA GLN A 405 -23.02 -17.16 32.32
C GLN A 405 -21.99 -18.01 31.58
N TYR A 406 -21.48 -17.51 30.45
CA TYR A 406 -20.43 -18.22 29.71
C TYR A 406 -19.15 -18.36 30.54
N ARG A 407 -18.76 -17.33 31.30
CA ARG A 407 -17.60 -17.39 32.21
C ARG A 407 -17.75 -18.42 33.32
N GLU A 408 -18.96 -18.61 33.85
CA GLU A 408 -19.22 -19.66 34.84
C GLU A 408 -19.04 -21.08 34.26
N ILE A 409 -19.28 -21.24 32.95
CA ILE A 409 -19.23 -22.54 32.26
C ILE A 409 -17.82 -22.84 31.73
N ALA A 410 -17.20 -21.87 31.06
CA ALA A 410 -15.96 -22.03 30.30
C ALA A 410 -14.71 -21.48 31.02
N GLY A 411 -14.90 -20.78 32.14
CA GLY A 411 -13.83 -20.10 32.87
C GLY A 411 -13.60 -18.65 32.43
N PRO A 412 -12.62 -17.96 33.04
CA PRO A 412 -12.33 -16.56 32.72
C PRO A 412 -11.79 -16.41 31.29
N GLU A 413 -12.30 -15.41 30.57
CA GLU A 413 -11.79 -14.98 29.26
C GLU A 413 -11.21 -13.56 29.35
N ALA A 414 -10.39 -13.20 28.36
CA ALA A 414 -9.97 -11.83 28.18
C ALA A 414 -11.21 -10.91 28.02
N PRO A 415 -11.23 -9.72 28.64
CA PRO A 415 -12.32 -8.78 28.47
C PRO A 415 -12.54 -8.42 26.99
N ARG A 416 -13.79 -8.51 26.54
CA ARG A 416 -14.22 -8.15 25.18
C ARG A 416 -15.21 -6.99 25.25
N PRO A 417 -15.18 -6.06 24.29
CA PRO A 417 -16.13 -4.96 24.24
C PRO A 417 -17.55 -5.50 24.03
N LYS A 418 -18.53 -4.86 24.67
CA LYS A 418 -19.94 -5.24 24.53
C LYS A 418 -20.49 -4.82 23.17
N GLU A 419 -20.13 -3.63 22.73
CA GLU A 419 -20.42 -3.10 21.41
C GLU A 419 -19.12 -2.99 20.62
N SER A 420 -19.12 -3.45 19.38
CA SER A 420 -17.92 -3.46 18.50
C SER A 420 -18.28 -3.13 17.06
N THR A 421 -19.45 -2.53 16.85
CA THR A 421 -19.89 -2.12 15.51
C THR A 421 -19.02 -0.97 15.04
N LEU A 422 -18.46 -1.08 13.83
CA LEU A 422 -17.69 -0.01 13.22
C LEU A 422 -18.57 0.81 12.26
N ALA A 423 -18.43 2.14 12.30
CA ALA A 423 -18.98 3.02 11.28
C ALA A 423 -18.30 2.74 9.93
N LEU A 424 -19.04 2.83 8.82
CA LEU A 424 -18.54 2.52 7.47
C LEU A 424 -18.57 3.73 6.53
N ASP A 425 -19.04 4.89 6.99
CA ASP A 425 -19.29 6.07 6.15
C ASP A 425 -18.01 6.50 5.40
N LYS A 426 -16.84 6.42 6.04
CA LYS A 426 -15.57 6.84 5.45
C LYS A 426 -15.15 5.94 4.30
N ILE A 427 -15.20 4.62 4.46
CA ILE A 427 -14.86 3.69 3.37
C ILE A 427 -15.92 3.76 2.26
N GLU A 428 -17.19 3.95 2.60
CA GLU A 428 -18.27 4.13 1.62
C GLU A 428 -18.12 5.40 0.79
N ALA A 429 -17.63 6.49 1.39
CA ALA A 429 -17.35 7.75 0.70
C ALA A 429 -16.25 7.61 -0.37
N THR A 430 -15.38 6.61 -0.28
CA THR A 430 -14.38 6.29 -1.33
C THR A 430 -14.99 5.56 -2.54
N GLY A 431 -16.29 5.23 -2.49
CA GLY A 431 -17.00 4.48 -3.53
C GLY A 431 -17.04 2.97 -3.31
N PHE A 432 -16.35 2.44 -2.29
CA PHE A 432 -16.45 1.03 -1.91
C PHE A 432 -17.80 0.73 -1.26
N LYS A 433 -18.40 -0.43 -1.54
CA LYS A 433 -19.68 -0.83 -0.94
C LYS A 433 -19.50 -2.15 -0.20
N PRO A 434 -19.36 -2.12 1.14
CA PRO A 434 -19.22 -3.33 1.92
C PRO A 434 -20.44 -4.24 1.73
N GLN A 435 -20.20 -5.51 1.40
CA GLN A 435 -21.25 -6.49 1.23
C GLN A 435 -21.99 -6.71 2.57
N ASN A 436 -23.30 -6.98 2.52
CA ASN A 436 -24.06 -7.34 3.70
C ASN A 436 -23.55 -8.66 4.31
N TRP A 437 -23.34 -8.69 5.62
CA TRP A 437 -22.70 -9.82 6.29
C TRP A 437 -23.48 -11.14 6.15
N ARG A 438 -24.82 -11.11 6.05
CA ARG A 438 -25.62 -12.33 5.82
C ARG A 438 -25.38 -12.91 4.43
N ALA A 439 -25.28 -12.03 3.42
CA ALA A 439 -24.94 -12.46 2.07
C ALA A 439 -23.51 -13.00 2.01
N ALA A 440 -22.57 -12.35 2.70
CA ALA A 440 -21.19 -12.81 2.81
C ALA A 440 -21.09 -14.17 3.52
N LEU A 441 -21.88 -14.39 4.57
CA LEU A 441 -21.98 -15.68 5.25
C LEU A 441 -22.52 -16.77 4.31
N ALA A 442 -23.58 -16.50 3.56
CA ALA A 442 -24.12 -17.46 2.60
C ALA A 442 -23.09 -17.84 1.52
N LEU A 443 -22.34 -16.85 1.00
CA LEU A 443 -21.24 -17.10 0.07
C LEU A 443 -20.13 -17.95 0.70
N TYR A 444 -19.70 -17.60 1.92
CA TYR A 444 -18.72 -18.39 2.65
C TYR A 444 -19.16 -19.83 2.81
N LEU A 445 -20.43 -20.06 3.19
CA LEU A 445 -20.92 -21.41 3.41
C LEU A 445 -20.90 -22.26 2.14
N ALA A 446 -21.15 -21.64 0.98
CA ALA A 446 -21.14 -22.28 -0.33
C ALA A 446 -19.73 -22.46 -0.93
N LEU A 447 -18.83 -21.49 -0.73
CA LEU A 447 -17.46 -21.50 -1.29
C LEU A 447 -16.51 -22.40 -0.50
N TYR A 448 -16.76 -22.57 0.81
CA TYR A 448 -15.94 -23.37 1.70
C TYR A 448 -16.78 -24.49 2.33
N PRO A 449 -17.24 -25.48 1.53
CA PRO A 449 -17.91 -26.67 2.09
C PRO A 449 -16.91 -27.46 2.95
N GLU A 450 -17.40 -28.16 3.98
CA GLU A 450 -16.59 -29.23 4.59
C GLU A 450 -16.61 -30.44 3.64
N ASP A 451 -15.44 -31.09 3.50
CA ASP A 451 -15.29 -32.36 2.76
C ASP A 451 -16.05 -33.52 3.42
#